data_AF-A0A2Z4BV84-F1
#
_entry.id   AF-A0A2Z4BV84-F1
#
_cell.length_a   1.000
_cell.length_b   1.000
_cell.length_c   1.000
_cell.angle_alpha   90.00
_cell.angle_beta   90.00
_cell.angle_gamma   90.00
#
_symmetry.space_group_name_H-M   'P 1'
#
loop_
_entity.id
_entity.type
_entity.pdbx_description
1 polymer ?
#
loop_
_entity_poly.entity_id
_entity_poly.type
_entity_poly.pdbx_seq_one_letter_code
_entity_poly.pdbx_strand_id
1 'polypeptide(L)'
;MTYKEQSISELVEQLPEVYQPIFKHPEFNAQASRTRACFDRLETITSFYDYISKDKGRPLKVLDLGCAQGFFSLNLAARGASVTAVDYSQPNINVCNKLADENNGLNIEFLLGSIETIIRESVKEQEYDLVLGLSVFHHLVYEHGADYVFGLFEELSSKIETGIFEFALNSEPLYWADAQPEEPRQLIESYTFNHNLSMHGTHLSVVERPLYFASNKYWSVGGNYGVIEHAMRRSHQLDNYYHGDKRRYYFSDNKIIKIFLKDSTNCNFNELKNESVFLERKIEGFRSSDLLCYGSNESESWLVRTSTPGRLLLDIIMAGDEYDDEKIVADILEQISLLEENGLYHNDLRPWNILLGDDGKVHVIDYGSISTRISDGDDLYGQILSFFALIKEIAHHSIREQGSQRPQFISPHDFPEKYKNWIAKVWLLPSHQWSFKNIYAAFLDESEANEDIPVSAILESYMSSALNHMNWQIKLIQNRIDTCDTNSSIHNHELDVKLSAKIDNLCEKIDDTNNSIAGIIDKNHIENQLRNELNLVYASTSWKITYPVRLLSKLVRKLLRFRG
;
A
#
# COMPACT_ATOMS: atom_id res chain seq x y z
N MET A 1 -49.68 27.80 20.85
CA MET A 1 -49.28 26.40 21.04
C MET A 1 -47.86 26.42 21.57
N THR A 2 -47.66 26.06 22.83
CA THR A 2 -46.34 25.87 23.42
C THR A 2 -45.77 24.59 22.81
N TYR A 3 -44.79 24.70 21.92
CA TYR A 3 -44.00 23.54 21.50
C TYR A 3 -43.33 23.00 22.76
N LYS A 4 -43.74 21.80 23.18
CA LYS A 4 -43.11 21.11 24.30
C LYS A 4 -41.75 20.65 23.78
N GLU A 5 -40.69 21.22 24.34
CA GLU A 5 -39.31 20.89 23.97
C GLU A 5 -39.09 19.39 24.24
N GLN A 6 -38.70 18.63 23.21
CA GLN A 6 -38.47 17.20 23.35
C GLN A 6 -37.25 16.94 24.23
N SER A 7 -37.37 15.92 25.08
CA SER A 7 -36.25 15.45 25.91
C SER A 7 -35.22 14.69 25.05
N ILE A 8 -33.97 14.65 25.51
CA ILE A 8 -32.92 13.89 24.81
C ILE A 8 -33.30 12.40 24.66
N SER A 9 -33.94 11.80 25.66
CA SER A 9 -34.42 10.41 25.61
C SER A 9 -35.42 10.19 24.46
N GLU A 10 -36.39 11.10 24.30
CA GLU A 10 -37.39 11.01 23.21
C GLU A 10 -36.76 11.18 21.83
N LEU A 11 -35.71 12.01 21.72
CA LEU A 11 -34.99 12.22 20.47
C LEU A 11 -34.10 11.02 20.10
N VAL A 12 -33.43 10.42 21.09
CA VAL A 12 -32.63 9.20 20.91
C VAL A 12 -33.51 8.02 20.48
N GLU A 13 -34.72 7.88 21.02
CA GLU A 13 -35.68 6.85 20.60
C GLU A 13 -36.16 7.02 19.15
N GLN A 14 -36.10 8.24 18.60
CA GLN A 14 -36.46 8.53 17.21
C GLN A 14 -35.32 8.26 16.21
N LEU A 15 -34.11 7.95 16.70
CA LEU A 15 -32.99 7.64 15.83
C LEU A 15 -33.24 6.33 15.07
N PRO A 16 -32.94 6.27 13.75
CA PRO A 16 -32.97 5.01 13.01
C PRO A 16 -32.03 3.96 13.62
N GLU A 17 -30.87 4.42 14.09
CA GLU A 17 -29.87 3.64 14.80
C GLU A 17 -29.02 4.55 15.67
N VAL A 18 -28.63 4.07 16.85
CA VAL A 18 -27.58 4.68 17.68
C VAL A 18 -26.22 4.20 17.16
N TYR A 19 -25.66 4.94 16.21
CA TYR A 19 -24.40 4.60 15.54
C TYR A 19 -23.17 4.96 16.38
N GLN A 20 -23.22 6.10 17.09
CA GLN A 20 -22.14 6.64 17.93
C GLN A 20 -22.55 6.72 19.41
N PRO A 21 -21.59 6.82 20.33
CA PRO A 21 -21.84 7.22 21.71
C PRO A 21 -22.53 8.58 21.78
N ILE A 22 -23.48 8.73 22.71
CA ILE A 22 -24.17 10.00 22.91
C ILE A 22 -23.33 10.86 23.85
N PHE A 23 -22.91 12.03 23.38
CA PHE A 23 -21.96 12.90 24.09
C PHE A 23 -22.46 13.25 25.50
N LYS A 24 -21.67 12.92 26.52
CA LYS A 24 -21.99 13.07 27.96
C LYS A 24 -23.22 12.31 28.48
N HIS A 25 -23.80 11.41 27.68
CA HIS A 25 -24.91 10.54 28.08
C HIS A 25 -24.55 9.06 27.93
N PRO A 26 -23.70 8.51 28.81
CA PRO A 26 -23.26 7.12 28.71
C PRO A 26 -24.40 6.11 28.84
N GLU A 27 -25.54 6.49 29.42
CA GLU A 27 -26.75 5.69 29.53
C GLU A 27 -27.40 5.33 28.18
N PHE A 28 -27.14 6.12 27.14
CA PHE A 28 -27.66 5.89 25.79
C PHE A 28 -26.63 5.28 24.85
N ASN A 29 -25.43 4.94 25.36
CA ASN A 29 -24.38 4.39 24.51
C ASN A 29 -24.80 3.04 23.91
N ALA A 30 -24.45 2.87 22.64
CA ALA A 30 -24.56 1.60 21.95
C ALA A 30 -23.64 0.53 22.60
N GLN A 31 -23.59 -0.66 22.00
CA GLN A 31 -22.72 -1.76 22.45
C GLN A 31 -21.28 -1.28 22.75
N ALA A 32 -20.69 -1.83 23.82
CA ALA A 32 -19.41 -1.40 24.35
C ALA A 32 -18.24 -1.44 23.33
N SER A 33 -18.28 -2.39 22.39
CA SER A 33 -17.29 -2.50 21.30
C SER A 33 -17.35 -1.31 20.34
N ARG A 34 -18.56 -0.90 19.91
CA ARG A 34 -18.77 0.28 19.05
C ARG A 34 -18.33 1.56 19.73
N THR A 35 -18.64 1.66 21.02
CA THR A 35 -18.24 2.80 21.85
C THR A 35 -16.72 2.91 21.92
N ARG A 36 -16.03 1.80 22.20
CA ARG A 36 -14.56 1.76 22.22
C ARG A 36 -13.95 2.19 20.88
N ALA A 37 -14.42 1.64 19.76
CA ALA A 37 -13.92 2.01 18.44
C ALA A 37 -14.10 3.51 18.10
N CYS A 38 -15.15 4.16 18.62
CA CYS A 38 -15.31 5.62 18.47
C CYS A 38 -14.27 6.40 19.30
N PHE A 39 -13.96 5.94 20.51
CA PHE A 39 -12.93 6.56 21.34
C PHE A 39 -11.53 6.38 20.76
N ASP A 40 -11.20 5.20 20.21
CA ASP A 40 -9.92 4.94 19.56
C ASP A 40 -9.73 5.87 18.35
N ARG A 41 -10.78 6.03 17.52
CA ARG A 41 -10.78 7.01 16.40
C ARG A 41 -10.64 8.44 16.90
N LEU A 42 -11.34 8.80 17.98
CA LEU A 42 -11.27 10.14 18.56
C LEU A 42 -9.86 10.47 19.07
N GLU A 43 -9.17 9.52 19.72
CA GLU A 43 -7.79 9.71 20.16
C GLU A 43 -6.88 10.06 18.98
N THR A 44 -6.95 9.26 17.90
CA THR A 44 -6.23 9.54 16.65
C THR A 44 -6.58 10.92 16.11
N ILE A 45 -7.86 11.24 15.91
CA ILE A 45 -8.30 12.53 15.36
C ILE A 45 -7.82 13.70 16.23
N THR A 46 -7.91 13.60 17.55
CA THR A 46 -7.48 14.66 18.46
C THR A 46 -5.97 14.88 18.44
N SER A 47 -5.16 13.83 18.23
CA SER A 47 -3.71 13.99 18.07
C SER A 47 -3.35 14.86 16.85
N PHE A 48 -4.03 14.66 15.73
CA PHE A 48 -3.89 15.49 14.53
C PHE A 48 -4.37 16.91 14.75
N TYR A 49 -5.54 17.07 15.38
CA TYR A 49 -6.06 18.37 15.76
C TYR A 49 -5.06 19.16 16.60
N ASP A 50 -4.52 18.55 17.66
CA ASP A 50 -3.61 19.20 18.59
C ASP A 50 -2.30 19.63 17.89
N TYR A 51 -1.75 18.78 17.03
CA TYR A 51 -0.56 19.12 16.23
C TYR A 51 -0.81 20.28 15.26
N ILE A 52 -1.87 20.20 14.45
CA ILE A 52 -2.17 21.22 13.43
C ILE A 52 -2.58 22.55 14.09
N SER A 53 -3.33 22.49 15.20
CA SER A 53 -3.71 23.67 16.01
C SER A 53 -2.48 24.38 16.55
N LYS A 54 -1.50 23.61 17.05
CA LYS A 54 -0.22 24.14 17.52
C LYS A 54 0.59 24.78 16.39
N ASP A 55 0.69 24.14 15.22
CA ASP A 55 1.38 24.72 14.05
C ASP A 55 0.74 26.03 13.59
N LYS A 56 -0.61 26.07 13.52
CA LYS A 56 -1.35 27.27 13.10
C LYS A 56 -1.42 28.35 14.18
N GLY A 57 -1.07 28.04 15.44
CA GLY A 57 -1.14 28.97 16.57
C GLY A 57 -2.57 29.41 16.94
N ARG A 58 -3.59 28.65 16.55
CA ARG A 58 -5.01 28.93 16.83
C ARG A 58 -5.85 27.65 16.79
N PRO A 59 -7.01 27.61 17.48
CA PRO A 59 -7.97 26.51 17.31
C PRO A 59 -8.39 26.33 15.86
N LEU A 60 -8.66 25.08 15.48
CA LEU A 60 -9.01 24.73 14.10
C LEU A 60 -10.49 24.95 13.81
N LYS A 61 -10.77 25.28 12.56
CA LYS A 61 -12.10 25.16 11.97
C LYS A 61 -12.24 23.77 11.36
N VAL A 62 -13.25 23.01 11.80
CA VAL A 62 -13.46 21.62 11.42
C VAL A 62 -14.77 21.46 10.68
N LEU A 63 -14.74 20.73 9.57
CA LEU A 63 -15.94 20.28 8.85
C LEU A 63 -16.13 18.78 9.08
N ASP A 64 -17.26 18.37 9.66
CA ASP A 64 -17.59 16.95 9.87
C ASP A 64 -18.69 16.51 8.88
N LEU A 65 -18.30 15.73 7.86
CA LEU A 65 -19.19 15.26 6.81
C LEU A 65 -19.79 13.90 7.19
N GLY A 66 -21.11 13.85 7.38
CA GLY A 66 -21.79 12.66 7.88
C GLY A 66 -21.64 12.50 9.39
N CYS A 67 -21.96 13.55 10.16
CA CYS A 67 -21.62 13.62 11.58
C CYS A 67 -22.42 12.65 12.46
N ALA A 68 -23.49 12.02 11.95
CA ALA A 68 -24.41 11.16 12.70
C ALA A 68 -24.89 11.82 14.00
N GLN A 69 -24.65 11.22 15.17
CA GLN A 69 -25.06 11.77 16.47
C GLN A 69 -24.06 12.81 17.03
N GLY A 70 -23.11 13.28 16.22
CA GLY A 70 -22.26 14.42 16.54
C GLY A 70 -21.14 14.14 17.54
N PHE A 71 -20.81 12.87 17.80
CA PHE A 71 -19.84 12.49 18.82
C PHE A 71 -18.46 13.13 18.59
N PHE A 72 -17.91 13.00 17.38
CA PHE A 72 -16.60 13.57 17.05
C PHE A 72 -16.64 15.10 17.05
N SER A 73 -17.66 15.66 16.40
CA SER A 73 -17.92 17.11 16.36
C SER A 73 -17.97 17.77 17.74
N LEU A 74 -18.77 17.23 18.67
CA LEU A 74 -18.92 17.78 20.03
C LEU A 74 -17.62 17.65 20.85
N ASN A 75 -16.90 16.53 20.71
CA ASN A 75 -15.61 16.36 21.39
C ASN A 75 -14.54 17.32 20.86
N LEU A 76 -14.51 17.61 19.56
CA LEU A 76 -13.61 18.59 18.97
C LEU A 76 -13.98 20.02 19.37
N ALA A 77 -15.27 20.35 19.38
CA ALA A 77 -15.75 21.63 19.88
C ALA A 77 -15.38 21.83 21.37
N ALA A 78 -15.50 20.77 22.19
CA ALA A 78 -15.08 20.80 23.59
C ALA A 78 -13.56 20.97 23.77
N ARG A 79 -12.77 20.63 22.75
CA ARG A 79 -11.33 20.91 22.65
C ARG A 79 -11.00 22.31 22.12
N GLY A 80 -12.02 23.14 21.85
CA GLY A 80 -11.89 24.52 21.39
C GLY A 80 -12.03 24.72 19.88
N ALA A 81 -12.32 23.67 19.11
CA ALA A 81 -12.57 23.79 17.68
C ALA A 81 -13.82 24.63 17.39
N SER A 82 -13.84 25.28 16.22
CA SER A 82 -15.06 25.78 15.58
C SER A 82 -15.55 24.71 14.62
N VAL A 83 -16.69 24.08 14.87
CA VAL A 83 -17.13 22.91 14.11
C VAL A 83 -18.39 23.19 13.31
N THR A 84 -18.35 22.88 12.02
CA THR A 84 -19.54 22.76 11.18
C THR A 84 -19.76 21.28 10.91
N ALA A 85 -20.91 20.75 11.26
CA ALA A 85 -21.20 19.32 11.19
C ALA A 85 -22.45 19.08 10.34
N VAL A 86 -22.38 18.14 9.40
CA VAL A 86 -23.41 17.94 8.37
C VAL A 86 -23.92 16.50 8.41
N ASP A 87 -25.23 16.33 8.40
CA ASP A 87 -25.88 15.03 8.22
C ASP A 87 -27.16 15.19 7.39
N TYR A 88 -27.52 14.18 6.61
CA TYR A 88 -28.74 14.22 5.79
C TYR A 88 -29.99 13.79 6.58
N SER A 89 -29.81 13.19 7.77
CA SER A 89 -30.88 12.65 8.60
C SER A 89 -31.37 13.68 9.62
N GLN A 90 -32.63 14.12 9.49
CA GLN A 90 -33.25 15.04 10.45
C GLN A 90 -33.25 14.52 11.90
N PRO A 91 -33.54 13.22 12.18
CA PRO A 91 -33.41 12.67 13.53
C PRO A 91 -32.01 12.85 14.14
N ASN A 92 -30.95 12.63 13.36
CA ASN A 92 -29.56 12.85 13.81
C ASN A 92 -29.35 14.32 14.19
N ILE A 93 -29.72 15.24 13.28
CA ILE A 93 -29.57 16.69 13.50
C ILE A 93 -30.36 17.16 14.74
N ASN A 94 -31.55 16.61 14.99
CA ASN A 94 -32.33 16.96 16.18
C ASN A 94 -31.61 16.57 17.48
N VAL A 95 -31.03 15.37 17.54
CA VAL A 95 -30.22 14.91 18.68
C VAL A 95 -28.99 15.80 18.84
N CYS A 96 -28.27 16.07 17.75
CA CYS A 96 -27.08 16.92 17.74
C CYS A 96 -27.35 18.33 18.28
N ASN A 97 -28.42 18.99 17.81
CA ASN A 97 -28.82 20.30 18.30
C ASN A 97 -29.16 20.27 19.79
N LYS A 98 -29.89 19.24 20.24
CA LYS A 98 -30.20 19.10 21.66
C LYS A 98 -28.93 18.97 22.51
N LEU A 99 -27.96 18.17 22.05
CA LEU A 99 -26.68 18.00 22.73
C LEU A 99 -25.85 19.30 22.73
N ALA A 100 -25.89 20.10 21.67
CA ALA A 100 -25.26 21.42 21.65
C ALA A 100 -25.89 22.37 22.68
N ASP A 101 -27.22 22.43 22.75
CA ASP A 101 -27.97 23.28 23.70
C ASP A 101 -27.68 22.90 25.16
N GLU A 102 -27.54 21.60 25.45
CA GLU A 102 -27.16 21.10 26.79
C GLU A 102 -25.71 21.46 27.15
N ASN A 103 -24.87 21.78 26.17
CA ASN A 103 -23.45 22.08 26.32
C ASN A 103 -23.14 23.52 25.87
N ASN A 104 -23.82 24.48 26.48
CA ASN A 104 -23.61 25.90 26.25
C ASN A 104 -22.12 26.28 26.30
N GLY A 105 -21.65 27.00 25.26
CA GLY A 105 -20.26 27.45 25.13
C GLY A 105 -19.42 26.67 24.12
N LEU A 106 -19.95 25.59 23.55
CA LEU A 106 -19.34 24.94 22.40
C LEU A 106 -19.57 25.77 21.12
N ASN A 107 -18.52 25.97 20.32
CA ASN A 107 -18.62 26.65 19.03
C ASN A 107 -18.88 25.61 17.93
N ILE A 108 -20.14 25.22 17.79
CA ILE A 108 -20.58 24.17 16.87
C ILE A 108 -21.91 24.52 16.20
N GLU A 109 -21.99 24.25 14.90
CA GLU A 109 -23.20 24.39 14.10
C GLU A 109 -23.50 23.05 13.40
N PHE A 110 -24.76 22.61 13.48
CA PHE A 110 -25.24 21.41 12.80
C PHE A 110 -26.16 21.78 11.63
N LEU A 111 -25.85 21.27 10.44
CA LEU A 111 -26.55 21.55 9.20
C LEU A 111 -27.20 20.28 8.65
N LEU A 112 -28.49 20.38 8.31
CA LEU A 112 -29.16 19.35 7.52
C LEU A 112 -28.79 19.52 6.05
N GLY A 113 -28.12 18.54 5.45
CA GLY A 113 -27.73 18.61 4.04
C GLY A 113 -26.99 17.37 3.54
N SER A 114 -26.82 17.29 2.22
CA SER A 114 -25.99 16.26 1.59
C SER A 114 -24.53 16.70 1.50
N ILE A 115 -23.61 15.74 1.53
CA ILE A 115 -22.16 15.98 1.48
C ILE A 115 -21.77 16.67 0.17
N GLU A 116 -22.34 16.21 -0.93
CA GLU A 116 -22.08 16.70 -2.29
C GLU A 116 -22.41 18.18 -2.41
N THR A 117 -23.58 18.59 -1.89
CA THR A 117 -24.01 19.99 -1.92
C THR A 117 -23.08 20.85 -1.08
N ILE A 118 -22.69 20.38 0.12
CA ILE A 118 -21.79 21.12 1.00
C ILE A 118 -20.42 21.31 0.36
N ILE A 119 -19.81 20.24 -0.16
CA ILE A 119 -18.48 20.31 -0.81
C ILE A 119 -18.49 21.27 -2.00
N ARG A 120 -19.54 21.23 -2.83
CA ARG A 120 -19.63 22.01 -4.06
C ARG A 120 -20.01 23.47 -3.83
N GLU A 121 -21.02 23.71 -3.01
CA GLU A 121 -21.68 25.02 -2.95
C GLU A 121 -21.33 25.81 -1.69
N SER A 122 -20.98 25.14 -0.58
CA SER A 122 -20.82 25.79 0.72
C SER A 122 -19.36 25.98 1.12
N VAL A 123 -18.51 24.97 0.88
CA VAL A 123 -17.08 25.02 1.25
C VAL A 123 -16.35 26.04 0.38
N LYS A 124 -15.78 27.04 1.03
CA LYS A 124 -14.88 28.02 0.41
C LYS A 124 -13.41 27.65 0.65
N GLU A 125 -12.54 28.20 -0.20
CA GLU A 125 -11.10 28.03 -0.07
C GLU A 125 -10.60 28.49 1.32
N GLN A 126 -9.83 27.63 1.98
CA GLN A 126 -9.24 27.85 3.31
C GLN A 126 -10.26 28.21 4.42
N GLU A 127 -11.53 27.87 4.22
CA GLU A 127 -12.56 28.09 5.24
C GLU A 127 -12.38 27.15 6.43
N TYR A 128 -12.00 25.91 6.15
CA TYR A 128 -11.76 24.85 7.14
C TYR A 128 -10.30 24.42 7.11
N ASP A 129 -9.80 24.02 8.28
CA ASP A 129 -8.44 23.51 8.43
C ASP A 129 -8.39 21.99 8.34
N LEU A 130 -9.44 21.31 8.84
CA LEU A 130 -9.56 19.86 8.92
C LEU A 130 -10.96 19.43 8.51
N VAL A 131 -11.06 18.43 7.63
CA VAL A 131 -12.32 17.76 7.32
C VAL A 131 -12.34 16.33 7.86
N LEU A 132 -13.47 15.90 8.41
CA LEU A 132 -13.72 14.51 8.76
C LEU A 132 -14.74 13.92 7.79
N GLY A 133 -14.53 12.67 7.40
CA GLY A 133 -15.52 11.91 6.63
C GLY A 133 -15.40 10.44 6.96
N LEU A 134 -16.09 10.02 8.01
CA LEU A 134 -15.89 8.73 8.64
C LEU A 134 -17.02 7.77 8.25
N SER A 135 -16.71 6.68 7.54
CA SER A 135 -17.68 5.65 7.17
C SER A 135 -18.91 6.19 6.41
N VAL A 136 -18.75 7.22 5.57
CA VAL A 136 -19.89 7.86 4.88
C VAL A 136 -19.81 7.82 3.36
N PHE A 137 -18.61 7.92 2.77
CA PHE A 137 -18.46 8.04 1.31
C PHE A 137 -18.87 6.80 0.52
N HIS A 138 -18.92 5.62 1.16
CA HIS A 138 -19.33 4.38 0.51
C HIS A 138 -20.78 4.42 -0.01
N HIS A 139 -21.66 5.22 0.62
CA HIS A 139 -23.00 5.49 0.12
C HIS A 139 -22.97 6.24 -1.22
N LEU A 140 -22.11 7.26 -1.32
CA LEU A 140 -21.94 8.04 -2.55
C LEU A 140 -21.26 7.25 -3.66
N VAL A 141 -20.29 6.40 -3.31
CA VAL A 141 -19.67 5.48 -4.27
C VAL A 141 -20.71 4.51 -4.83
N TYR A 142 -21.59 3.97 -3.98
CA TYR A 142 -22.66 3.07 -4.43
C TYR A 142 -23.68 3.77 -5.33
N GLU A 143 -24.02 5.03 -5.03
CA GLU A 143 -25.04 5.79 -5.77
C GLU A 143 -24.51 6.39 -7.09
N HIS A 144 -23.27 6.87 -7.10
CA HIS A 144 -22.73 7.69 -8.18
C HIS A 144 -21.44 7.15 -8.81
N GLY A 145 -20.82 6.13 -8.20
CA GLY A 145 -19.56 5.54 -8.65
C GLY A 145 -18.31 6.19 -8.03
N ALA A 146 -17.20 5.44 -8.04
CA ALA A 146 -15.93 5.87 -7.45
C ALA A 146 -15.35 7.13 -8.13
N ASP A 147 -15.45 7.26 -9.46
CA ASP A 147 -14.95 8.42 -10.21
C ASP A 147 -15.64 9.72 -9.78
N TYR A 148 -16.95 9.68 -9.50
CA TYR A 148 -17.68 10.84 -9.01
C TYR A 148 -17.17 11.27 -7.63
N VAL A 149 -16.95 10.31 -6.73
CA VAL A 149 -16.44 10.58 -5.38
C VAL A 149 -14.99 11.04 -5.42
N PHE A 150 -14.15 10.50 -6.30
CA PHE A 150 -12.82 11.02 -6.56
C PHE A 150 -12.86 12.50 -6.98
N GLY A 151 -13.77 12.88 -7.88
CA GLY A 151 -13.97 14.27 -8.27
C GLY A 151 -14.42 15.18 -7.11
N LEU A 152 -15.17 14.66 -6.13
CA LEU A 152 -15.47 15.40 -4.90
C LEU A 152 -14.22 15.61 -4.03
N PHE A 153 -13.33 14.62 -3.95
CA PHE A 153 -12.07 14.74 -3.22
C PHE A 153 -11.06 15.65 -3.94
N GLU A 154 -11.04 15.69 -5.27
CA GLU A 154 -10.28 16.71 -6.02
C GLU A 154 -10.74 18.11 -5.63
N GLU A 155 -12.05 18.36 -5.62
CA GLU A 155 -12.61 19.64 -5.22
C GLU A 155 -12.31 19.96 -3.75
N LEU A 156 -12.46 18.98 -2.85
CA LEU A 156 -12.20 19.14 -1.42
C LEU A 156 -10.72 19.46 -1.15
N SER A 157 -9.80 18.70 -1.75
CA SER A 157 -8.35 18.87 -1.56
C SER A 157 -7.83 20.20 -2.10
N SER A 158 -8.52 20.80 -3.09
CA SER A 158 -8.21 22.14 -3.59
C SER A 158 -8.59 23.27 -2.62
N LYS A 159 -9.53 23.00 -1.69
CA LYS A 159 -10.09 24.01 -0.77
C LYS A 159 -9.60 23.83 0.67
N ILE A 160 -9.36 22.59 1.10
CA ILE A 160 -9.02 22.21 2.48
C ILE A 160 -7.71 21.42 2.48
N GLU A 161 -6.77 21.82 3.34
CA GLU A 161 -5.41 21.27 3.37
C GLU A 161 -5.31 19.88 4.01
N THR A 162 -6.23 19.50 4.90
CA THR A 162 -6.16 18.25 5.67
C THR A 162 -7.51 17.57 5.82
N GLY A 163 -7.51 16.25 5.79
CA GLY A 163 -8.68 15.43 6.08
C GLY A 163 -8.35 14.11 6.75
N ILE A 164 -9.31 13.60 7.52
CA ILE A 164 -9.28 12.24 8.08
C ILE A 164 -10.51 11.50 7.57
N PHE A 165 -10.28 10.39 6.90
CA PHE A 165 -11.31 9.65 6.17
C PHE A 165 -11.29 8.17 6.54
N GLU A 166 -12.46 7.59 6.77
CA GLU A 166 -12.60 6.15 7.01
C GLU A 166 -13.42 5.55 5.86
N PHE A 167 -12.84 4.58 5.16
CA PHE A 167 -13.44 3.99 3.98
C PHE A 167 -13.95 2.58 4.23
N ALA A 168 -15.11 2.29 3.64
CA ALA A 168 -15.56 0.91 3.53
C ALA A 168 -14.75 0.14 2.48
N LEU A 169 -14.76 -1.19 2.59
CA LEU A 169 -14.02 -2.07 1.69
C LEU A 169 -14.95 -2.88 0.79
N ASN A 170 -14.49 -3.23 -0.41
CA ASN A 170 -15.22 -4.10 -1.33
C ASN A 170 -15.32 -5.56 -0.85
N SER A 171 -14.53 -5.93 0.15
CA SER A 171 -14.54 -7.24 0.79
C SER A 171 -15.61 -7.36 1.89
N GLU A 172 -16.34 -6.29 2.20
CA GLU A 172 -17.43 -6.34 3.17
C GLU A 172 -18.62 -7.18 2.65
N PRO A 173 -19.28 -8.00 3.49
CA PRO A 173 -20.39 -8.86 3.10
C PRO A 173 -21.72 -8.08 3.00
N LEU A 174 -21.72 -6.94 2.29
CA LEU A 174 -22.86 -6.01 2.18
C LEU A 174 -23.19 -5.73 0.72
N TYR A 175 -24.46 -5.42 0.44
CA TYR A 175 -24.96 -5.27 -0.94
C TYR A 175 -24.29 -4.16 -1.76
N TRP A 176 -23.67 -3.17 -1.10
CA TRP A 176 -22.99 -2.05 -1.74
C TRP A 176 -21.47 -2.26 -1.88
N ALA A 177 -20.93 -3.35 -1.33
CA ALA A 177 -19.49 -3.58 -1.27
C ALA A 177 -18.86 -3.73 -2.66
N ASP A 178 -19.51 -4.46 -3.57
CA ASP A 178 -19.04 -4.67 -4.96
C ASP A 178 -18.85 -3.36 -5.76
N ALA A 179 -19.49 -2.26 -5.33
CA ALA A 179 -19.32 -0.95 -5.97
C ALA A 179 -18.08 -0.19 -5.47
N GLN A 180 -17.49 -0.59 -4.35
CA GLN A 180 -16.32 0.06 -3.77
C GLN A 180 -15.05 -0.28 -4.59
N PRO A 181 -14.08 0.64 -4.69
CA PRO A 181 -12.80 0.35 -5.32
C PRO A 181 -12.05 -0.75 -4.56
N GLU A 182 -11.21 -1.51 -5.26
CA GLU A 182 -10.30 -2.48 -4.63
C GLU A 182 -9.35 -1.81 -3.63
N GLU A 183 -8.85 -0.63 -3.99
CA GLU A 183 -7.97 0.18 -3.15
C GLU A 183 -8.65 1.50 -2.79
N PRO A 184 -9.20 1.65 -1.56
CA PRO A 184 -9.93 2.85 -1.16
C PRO A 184 -9.08 4.12 -1.17
N ARG A 185 -7.75 3.99 -1.09
CA ARG A 185 -6.80 5.11 -1.22
C ARG A 185 -6.99 5.90 -2.51
N GLN A 186 -7.41 5.24 -3.60
CA GLN A 186 -7.63 5.87 -4.90
C GLN A 186 -8.57 7.07 -4.80
N LEU A 187 -9.56 7.04 -3.90
CA LEU A 187 -10.51 8.12 -3.70
C LEU A 187 -9.85 9.42 -3.21
N ILE A 188 -8.71 9.33 -2.51
CA ILE A 188 -8.02 10.46 -1.88
C ILE A 188 -6.63 10.73 -2.48
N GLU A 189 -6.33 10.16 -3.65
CA GLU A 189 -5.04 10.35 -4.33
C GLU A 189 -4.79 11.79 -4.82
N SER A 190 -5.83 12.63 -4.82
CA SER A 190 -5.73 14.07 -5.07
C SER A 190 -4.94 14.82 -3.98
N TYR A 191 -4.90 14.29 -2.76
CA TYR A 191 -4.03 14.83 -1.71
C TYR A 191 -2.59 14.40 -1.92
N THR A 192 -1.67 15.35 -1.72
CA THR A 192 -0.22 15.16 -1.87
C THR A 192 0.29 14.03 -0.99
N PHE A 193 -0.14 14.00 0.27
CA PHE A 193 0.16 12.98 1.26
C PHE A 193 -1.11 12.21 1.62
N ASN A 194 -1.03 10.89 1.64
CA ASN A 194 -2.05 10.02 2.21
C ASN A 194 -1.38 8.81 2.88
N HIS A 195 -1.85 8.45 4.07
CA HIS A 195 -1.28 7.37 4.88
C HIS A 195 -2.38 6.65 5.67
N ASN A 196 -2.34 5.32 5.68
CA ASN A 196 -3.21 4.48 6.46
C ASN A 196 -2.73 4.47 7.93
N LEU A 197 -3.56 5.04 8.80
CA LEU A 197 -3.26 5.22 10.22
C LEU A 197 -3.54 3.95 11.02
N SER A 198 -4.69 3.34 10.77
CA SER A 198 -5.23 2.25 11.58
C SER A 198 -6.40 1.56 10.88
N MET A 199 -6.72 0.36 11.34
CA MET A 199 -7.92 -0.38 10.97
C MET A 199 -8.90 -0.35 12.14
N HIS A 200 -10.19 -0.11 11.87
CA HIS A 200 -11.23 -0.08 12.89
C HIS A 200 -12.37 -1.04 12.54
N GLY A 201 -12.71 -1.91 13.49
CA GLY A 201 -13.85 -2.81 13.36
C GLY A 201 -15.19 -2.06 13.22
N THR A 202 -16.08 -2.64 12.43
CA THR A 202 -17.46 -2.16 12.30
C THR A 202 -18.43 -3.09 13.01
N HIS A 203 -19.67 -2.67 13.15
CA HIS A 203 -20.74 -3.53 13.63
C HIS A 203 -21.44 -4.32 12.52
N LEU A 204 -21.11 -4.01 11.26
CA LEU A 204 -21.76 -4.57 10.08
C LEU A 204 -21.08 -5.87 9.65
N SER A 205 -19.77 -5.99 9.86
CA SER A 205 -19.02 -7.20 9.53
C SER A 205 -17.74 -7.33 10.35
N VAL A 206 -17.07 -8.48 10.20
CA VAL A 206 -15.73 -8.74 10.77
C VAL A 206 -14.62 -7.98 10.03
N VAL A 207 -14.92 -7.37 8.89
CA VAL A 207 -13.96 -6.61 8.10
C VAL A 207 -13.79 -5.24 8.75
N GLU A 208 -12.54 -4.93 9.08
CA GLU A 208 -12.15 -3.62 9.61
C GLU A 208 -11.97 -2.61 8.49
N ARG A 209 -12.28 -1.34 8.77
CA ARG A 209 -12.17 -0.24 7.82
C ARG A 209 -10.89 0.55 8.04
N PRO A 210 -10.16 0.90 6.97
CA PRO A 210 -8.97 1.73 7.09
C PRO A 210 -9.34 3.20 7.35
N LEU A 211 -8.64 3.78 8.33
CA LEU A 211 -8.63 5.21 8.61
C LEU A 211 -7.40 5.84 7.94
N TYR A 212 -7.62 6.83 7.10
CA TYR A 212 -6.57 7.55 6.39
C TYR A 212 -6.43 8.97 6.91
N PHE A 213 -5.19 9.43 7.03
CA PHE A 213 -4.87 10.86 7.03
C PHE A 213 -4.49 11.26 5.61
N ALA A 214 -5.07 12.36 5.12
CA ALA A 214 -4.76 12.94 3.83
C ALA A 214 -4.45 14.43 3.96
N SER A 215 -3.43 14.93 3.28
CA SER A 215 -3.06 16.34 3.38
C SER A 215 -2.23 16.85 2.20
N ASN A 216 -2.37 18.15 1.92
CA ASN A 216 -1.51 18.91 1.02
C ASN A 216 -0.40 19.70 1.74
N LYS A 217 -0.37 19.70 3.08
CA LYS A 217 0.58 20.49 3.87
C LYS A 217 1.34 19.68 4.92
N TYR A 218 0.72 18.67 5.54
CA TYR A 218 1.32 17.95 6.66
C TYR A 218 1.52 16.47 6.33
N TRP A 219 2.49 15.87 6.99
CA TRP A 219 2.66 14.42 6.99
C TRP A 219 2.57 13.90 8.43
N SER A 220 2.14 12.65 8.58
CA SER A 220 2.19 11.96 9.86
C SER A 220 2.41 10.47 9.63
N VAL A 221 3.40 9.90 10.31
CA VAL A 221 3.77 8.49 10.21
C VAL A 221 4.36 8.03 11.56
N GLY A 222 3.85 6.93 12.10
CA GLY A 222 4.38 6.32 13.34
C GLY A 222 4.43 7.28 14.53
N GLY A 223 3.44 8.17 14.67
CA GLY A 223 3.36 9.19 15.73
C GLY A 223 4.29 10.39 15.54
N ASN A 224 5.04 10.46 14.43
CA ASN A 224 5.80 11.65 14.05
C ASN A 224 4.94 12.53 13.14
N TYR A 225 5.07 13.84 13.30
CA TYR A 225 4.33 14.84 12.53
C TYR A 225 5.30 15.88 11.97
N GLY A 226 4.98 16.47 10.83
CA GLY A 226 5.78 17.54 10.22
C GLY A 226 5.04 18.26 9.10
N VAL A 227 5.65 19.36 8.63
CA VAL A 227 5.18 20.11 7.44
C VAL A 227 5.92 19.60 6.22
N ILE A 228 5.21 19.36 5.13
CA ILE A 228 5.77 18.96 3.84
C ILE A 228 6.33 20.21 3.17
N GLU A 229 7.64 20.27 3.01
CA GLU A 229 8.32 21.33 2.26
C GLU A 229 8.36 20.98 0.76
N HIS A 230 8.58 19.70 0.49
CA HIS A 230 8.68 19.17 -0.86
C HIS A 230 8.19 17.73 -0.92
N ALA A 231 7.59 17.34 -2.05
CA ALA A 231 7.12 15.98 -2.29
C ALA A 231 7.49 15.54 -3.71
N MET A 232 7.93 14.30 -3.85
CA MET A 232 8.28 13.68 -5.12
C MET A 232 7.59 12.31 -5.24
N ARG A 233 7.16 11.97 -6.47
CA ARG A 233 6.67 10.62 -6.83
C ARG A 233 7.75 9.76 -7.50
N ARG A 234 8.96 10.30 -7.66
CA ARG A 234 10.11 9.65 -8.30
C ARG A 234 11.33 9.77 -7.39
N SER A 235 12.24 8.80 -7.49
CA SER A 235 13.48 8.79 -6.70
C SER A 235 14.53 9.78 -7.21
N HIS A 236 14.63 9.96 -8.53
CA HIS A 236 15.55 10.90 -9.18
C HIS A 236 15.09 11.28 -10.61
N GLN A 237 15.77 12.24 -11.25
CA GLN A 237 15.37 12.76 -12.57
C GLN A 237 15.34 11.69 -13.68
N LEU A 238 16.27 10.74 -13.63
CA LEU A 238 16.37 9.60 -14.57
C LEU A 238 15.47 8.41 -14.23
N ASP A 239 14.65 8.50 -13.18
CA ASP A 239 13.70 7.45 -12.80
C ASP A 239 12.58 7.44 -13.85
N ASN A 240 12.72 6.63 -14.90
CA ASN A 240 11.77 6.46 -15.99
C ASN A 240 10.49 5.71 -15.54
N TYR A 241 10.06 5.91 -14.29
CA TYR A 241 9.01 5.12 -13.64
C TYR A 241 9.30 3.62 -13.65
N TYR A 242 10.56 3.22 -13.47
CA TYR A 242 10.94 1.80 -13.43
C TYR A 242 10.18 1.03 -12.33
N HIS A 243 9.81 1.74 -11.25
CA HIS A 243 8.99 1.21 -10.14
C HIS A 243 7.51 1.62 -10.21
N GLY A 244 7.06 2.22 -11.32
CA GLY A 244 5.71 2.75 -11.49
C GLY A 244 5.40 3.95 -10.57
N ASP A 245 4.12 4.26 -10.40
CA ASP A 245 3.64 5.34 -9.51
C ASP A 245 3.35 4.86 -8.08
N LYS A 246 4.21 3.98 -7.54
CA LYS A 246 4.01 3.32 -6.22
C LYS A 246 4.93 3.82 -5.11
N ARG A 247 5.82 4.76 -5.40
CA ARG A 247 6.76 5.33 -4.43
C ARG A 247 6.41 6.78 -4.17
N ARG A 248 6.49 7.20 -2.91
CA ARG A 248 6.25 8.57 -2.47
C ARG A 248 7.39 8.98 -1.56
N TYR A 249 7.94 10.16 -1.81
CA TYR A 249 9.02 10.76 -1.04
C TYR A 249 8.56 12.13 -0.57
N TYR A 250 8.70 12.41 0.72
CA TYR A 250 8.39 13.70 1.32
C TYR A 250 9.59 14.21 2.09
N PHE A 251 9.79 15.52 2.06
CA PHE A 251 10.89 16.22 2.70
C PHE A 251 10.33 17.24 3.70
N SER A 252 10.90 17.27 4.89
CA SER A 252 10.41 18.07 6.01
C SER A 252 11.54 18.37 6.98
N ASP A 253 11.92 19.64 7.13
CA ASP A 253 13.08 20.07 7.89
C ASP A 253 14.33 19.24 7.50
N ASN A 254 14.89 18.52 8.48
CA ASN A 254 16.01 17.60 8.36
C ASN A 254 15.56 16.13 8.24
N LYS A 255 14.40 15.85 7.64
CA LYS A 255 13.84 14.49 7.53
C LYS A 255 13.44 14.16 6.10
N ILE A 256 13.62 12.88 5.77
CA ILE A 256 13.09 12.25 4.57
C ILE A 256 12.09 11.18 5.00
N ILE A 257 10.91 11.22 4.39
CA ILE A 257 9.83 10.28 4.59
C ILE A 257 9.64 9.52 3.29
N LYS A 258 9.77 8.19 3.34
CA LYS A 258 9.46 7.29 2.23
C LYS A 258 8.18 6.55 2.56
N ILE A 259 7.22 6.53 1.63
CA ILE A 259 6.04 5.66 1.69
C ILE A 259 5.96 4.90 0.37
N PHE A 260 6.14 3.58 0.43
CA PHE A 260 6.03 2.73 -0.73
C PHE A 260 4.77 1.86 -0.65
N LEU A 261 3.98 1.90 -1.71
CA LEU A 261 2.78 1.10 -1.88
C LEU A 261 3.18 -0.32 -2.32
N LYS A 262 2.33 -1.28 -1.96
CA LYS A 262 2.53 -2.69 -2.30
C LYS A 262 2.60 -2.91 -3.80
N ASP A 263 3.65 -3.60 -4.23
CA ASP A 263 3.86 -4.06 -5.59
C ASP A 263 3.62 -5.57 -5.72
N SER A 264 3.38 -6.06 -6.94
CA SER A 264 3.10 -7.49 -7.19
C SER A 264 4.24 -8.41 -6.74
N THR A 265 5.46 -7.87 -6.67
CA THR A 265 6.68 -8.59 -6.31
C THR A 265 7.15 -8.36 -4.87
N ASN A 266 6.46 -7.52 -4.09
CA ASN A 266 6.87 -7.04 -2.76
C ASN A 266 8.32 -6.48 -2.71
N CYS A 267 8.88 -6.07 -3.85
CA CYS A 267 10.24 -5.54 -3.93
C CYS A 267 10.34 -4.23 -3.15
N ASN A 268 9.32 -3.37 -3.25
CA ASN A 268 9.27 -2.10 -2.53
C ASN A 268 9.34 -2.30 -1.00
N PHE A 269 8.61 -3.30 -0.50
CA PHE A 269 8.57 -3.62 0.93
C PHE A 269 9.92 -4.15 1.41
N ASN A 270 10.52 -5.05 0.64
CA ASN A 270 11.83 -5.62 0.97
C ASN A 270 12.91 -4.54 0.96
N GLU A 271 12.86 -3.59 0.02
CA GLU A 271 13.80 -2.47 -0.06
C GLU A 271 13.76 -1.57 1.18
N LEU A 272 12.57 -1.10 1.60
CA LEU A 272 12.44 -0.27 2.81
C LEU A 272 12.82 -1.01 4.08
N LYS A 273 12.49 -2.30 4.15
CA LYS A 273 12.89 -3.16 5.28
C LYS A 273 14.40 -3.34 5.33
N ASN A 274 15.07 -3.51 4.20
CA ASN A 274 16.52 -3.60 4.15
C ASN A 274 17.17 -2.29 4.59
N GLU A 275 16.64 -1.15 4.13
CA GLU A 275 17.08 0.18 4.58
C GLU A 275 16.92 0.36 6.09
N SER A 276 15.79 -0.06 6.68
CA SER A 276 15.58 0.04 8.12
C SER A 276 16.58 -0.80 8.91
N VAL A 277 16.79 -2.06 8.50
CA VAL A 277 17.73 -2.98 9.15
C VAL A 277 19.16 -2.48 9.05
N PHE A 278 19.55 -1.90 7.90
CA PHE A 278 20.86 -1.30 7.73
C PHE A 278 21.08 -0.12 8.68
N LEU A 279 20.11 0.81 8.73
CA LEU A 279 20.21 2.01 9.56
C LEU A 279 20.23 1.70 11.06
N GLU A 280 19.55 0.64 11.50
CA GLU A 280 19.62 0.15 12.89
C GLU A 280 21.00 -0.38 13.28
N ARG A 281 21.77 -0.93 12.33
CA ARG A 281 23.04 -1.61 12.61
C ARG A 281 24.14 -0.65 13.08
N LYS A 282 24.06 0.64 12.71
CA LYS A 282 25.04 1.71 13.01
C LYS A 282 26.50 1.29 12.86
N ILE A 283 27.06 1.50 11.67
CA ILE A 283 28.46 1.18 11.38
C ILE A 283 29.34 2.36 11.80
N GLU A 284 30.33 2.10 12.65
CA GLU A 284 31.28 3.13 13.10
C GLU A 284 32.05 3.73 11.91
N GLY A 285 32.11 5.06 11.84
CA GLY A 285 32.77 5.80 10.75
C GLY A 285 31.98 5.91 9.45
N PHE A 286 30.94 5.09 9.26
CA PHE A 286 30.06 5.21 8.09
C PHE A 286 29.10 6.38 8.26
N ARG A 287 29.01 7.24 7.23
CA ARG A 287 28.23 8.48 7.25
C ARG A 287 26.77 8.19 6.86
N SER A 288 26.05 7.45 7.72
CA SER A 288 24.62 7.15 7.52
C SER A 288 23.70 8.18 8.18
N SER A 289 22.46 8.24 7.70
CA SER A 289 21.35 8.89 8.40
C SER A 289 20.96 8.13 9.68
N ASP A 290 20.20 8.77 10.56
CA ASP A 290 19.55 8.12 11.70
C ASP A 290 18.13 7.67 11.31
N LEU A 291 17.80 6.42 11.63
CA LEU A 291 16.43 5.92 11.53
C LEU A 291 15.57 6.53 12.64
N LEU A 292 14.47 7.16 12.27
CA LEU A 292 13.49 7.73 13.20
C LEU A 292 12.26 6.84 13.35
N CYS A 293 11.80 6.24 12.24
CA CYS A 293 10.65 5.34 12.24
C CYS A 293 10.72 4.37 11.05
N TYR A 294 10.27 3.14 11.27
CA TYR A 294 9.95 2.19 10.21
C TYR A 294 8.66 1.46 10.59
N GLY A 295 7.82 1.15 9.60
CA GLY A 295 6.64 0.33 9.78
C GLY A 295 6.07 -0.14 8.45
N SER A 296 5.16 -1.10 8.51
CA SER A 296 4.50 -1.65 7.32
C SER A 296 3.15 -2.25 7.68
N ASN A 297 2.18 -2.16 6.76
CA ASN A 297 0.89 -2.83 6.84
C ASN A 297 0.61 -3.59 5.53
N GLU A 298 -0.63 -4.07 5.32
CA GLU A 298 -0.97 -4.86 4.13
C GLU A 298 -0.91 -4.08 2.82
N SER A 299 -0.99 -2.74 2.86
CA SER A 299 -1.11 -1.84 1.70
C SER A 299 0.17 -1.03 1.43
N GLU A 300 0.92 -0.67 2.47
CA GLU A 300 2.10 0.19 2.36
C GLU A 300 3.19 -0.10 3.40
N SER A 301 4.42 0.29 3.07
CA SER A 301 5.57 0.31 3.96
C SER A 301 6.13 1.74 4.02
N TRP A 302 6.62 2.15 5.18
CA TRP A 302 7.11 3.50 5.40
C TRP A 302 8.40 3.54 6.21
N LEU A 303 9.18 4.58 5.96
CA LEU A 303 10.42 4.86 6.66
C LEU A 303 10.60 6.36 6.83
N VAL A 304 10.97 6.78 8.03
CA VAL A 304 11.36 8.15 8.35
C VAL A 304 12.80 8.11 8.84
N ARG A 305 13.66 8.91 8.22
CA ARG A 305 15.05 9.07 8.61
C ARG A 305 15.50 10.52 8.56
N THR A 306 16.62 10.84 9.20
CA THR A 306 17.24 12.15 9.02
C THR A 306 17.72 12.33 7.59
N SER A 307 17.74 13.58 7.13
CA SER A 307 18.29 13.99 5.85
C SER A 307 19.65 14.65 6.06
N THR A 308 20.51 14.51 5.06
CA THR A 308 21.78 15.23 5.00
C THR A 308 21.62 16.35 3.96
N PRO A 309 21.80 17.62 4.33
CA PRO A 309 21.80 18.72 3.37
C PRO A 309 22.89 18.54 2.33
N GLY A 310 22.56 18.72 1.06
CA GLY A 310 23.50 18.52 -0.04
C GLY A 310 22.80 18.36 -1.40
N ARG A 311 23.58 18.04 -2.42
CA ARG A 311 23.11 17.81 -3.79
C ARG A 311 23.52 16.43 -4.28
N LEU A 312 22.66 15.78 -5.07
CA LEU A 312 23.00 14.52 -5.71
C LEU A 312 24.13 14.76 -6.73
N LEU A 313 25.10 13.86 -6.77
CA LEU A 313 26.19 13.92 -7.73
C LEU A 313 25.68 13.88 -9.17
N LEU A 314 24.60 13.13 -9.43
CA LEU A 314 23.89 13.15 -10.71
C LEU A 314 23.48 14.57 -11.12
N ASP A 315 22.86 15.34 -10.23
CA ASP A 315 22.37 16.68 -10.53
C ASP A 315 23.53 17.67 -10.76
N ILE A 316 24.64 17.50 -10.03
CA ILE A 316 25.87 18.30 -10.20
C ILE A 316 26.47 18.05 -11.59
N ILE A 317 26.61 16.77 -11.98
CA ILE A 317 27.15 16.39 -13.30
C ILE A 317 26.24 16.90 -14.42
N MET A 318 24.93 16.72 -14.30
CA MET A 318 23.97 17.17 -15.32
C MET A 318 23.91 18.69 -15.47
N ALA A 319 24.12 19.43 -14.38
CA ALA A 319 24.22 20.89 -14.42
C ALA A 319 25.52 21.40 -15.07
N GLY A 320 26.55 20.54 -15.16
CA GLY A 320 27.88 20.92 -15.63
C GLY A 320 28.66 21.73 -14.59
N ASP A 321 28.33 21.57 -13.31
CA ASP A 321 29.02 22.26 -12.22
C ASP A 321 30.44 21.70 -12.02
N GLU A 322 31.37 22.56 -11.60
CA GLU A 322 32.71 22.12 -11.22
C GLU A 322 32.69 21.40 -9.86
N TYR A 323 33.45 20.31 -9.75
CA TYR A 323 33.67 19.59 -8.50
C TYR A 323 35.06 18.97 -8.47
N ASP A 324 35.55 18.70 -7.26
CA ASP A 324 36.79 17.99 -7.02
C ASP A 324 36.52 16.48 -7.06
N ASP A 325 36.84 15.86 -8.19
CA ASP A 325 36.59 14.46 -8.39
C ASP A 325 37.50 13.57 -7.55
N GLU A 326 38.79 13.89 -7.39
CA GLU A 326 39.71 13.10 -6.56
C GLU A 326 39.22 13.00 -5.12
N LYS A 327 38.75 14.12 -4.57
CA LYS A 327 38.13 14.14 -3.23
C LYS A 327 36.86 13.29 -3.17
N ILE A 328 36.01 13.36 -4.19
CA ILE A 328 34.79 12.54 -4.25
C ILE A 328 35.14 11.05 -4.31
N VAL A 329 36.09 10.67 -5.16
CA VAL A 329 36.56 9.28 -5.29
C VAL A 329 37.15 8.78 -3.97
N ALA A 330 37.96 9.59 -3.30
CA ALA A 330 38.54 9.26 -2.00
C ALA A 330 37.46 8.99 -0.94
N ASP A 331 36.49 9.89 -0.79
CA ASP A 331 35.40 9.72 0.17
C ASP A 331 34.52 8.50 -0.18
N ILE A 332 34.23 8.25 -1.46
CA ILE A 332 33.47 7.05 -1.89
C ILE A 332 34.24 5.79 -1.46
N LEU A 333 35.54 5.71 -1.76
CA LEU A 333 36.40 4.57 -1.42
C LEU A 333 36.45 4.32 0.09
N GLU A 334 36.55 5.38 0.90
CA GLU A 334 36.48 5.29 2.35
C GLU A 334 35.17 4.63 2.80
N GLN A 335 34.03 5.13 2.32
CA GLN A 335 32.71 4.65 2.75
C GLN A 335 32.42 3.22 2.29
N ILE A 336 32.76 2.84 1.06
CA ILE A 336 32.52 1.47 0.57
C ILE A 336 33.51 0.45 1.15
N SER A 337 34.72 0.87 1.50
CA SER A 337 35.68 0.03 2.23
C SER A 337 35.17 -0.30 3.63
N LEU A 338 34.57 0.68 4.34
CA LEU A 338 33.91 0.43 5.63
C LEU A 338 32.75 -0.57 5.52
N LEU A 339 31.97 -0.50 4.44
CA LEU A 339 30.92 -1.50 4.17
C LEU A 339 31.53 -2.90 3.97
N GLU A 340 32.57 -3.02 3.13
CA GLU A 340 33.25 -4.29 2.84
C GLU A 340 33.83 -4.92 4.12
N GLU A 341 34.47 -4.12 4.99
CA GLU A 341 35.01 -4.58 6.28
C GLU A 341 33.93 -5.14 7.22
N ASN A 342 32.67 -4.70 7.04
CA ASN A 342 31.50 -5.18 7.78
C ASN A 342 30.72 -6.28 7.05
N GLY A 343 31.25 -6.78 5.92
CA GLY A 343 30.63 -7.81 5.08
C GLY A 343 29.39 -7.33 4.33
N LEU A 344 29.36 -6.03 3.98
CA LEU A 344 28.26 -5.37 3.29
C LEU A 344 28.72 -4.77 1.98
N TYR A 345 27.80 -4.74 1.00
CA TYR A 345 28.07 -4.28 -0.35
C TYR A 345 26.91 -3.44 -0.86
N HIS A 346 27.20 -2.30 -1.47
CA HIS A 346 26.20 -1.44 -2.11
C HIS A 346 25.95 -1.87 -3.56
N ASN A 347 24.75 -2.38 -3.85
CA ASN A 347 24.42 -3.01 -5.14
C ASN A 347 23.87 -2.06 -6.21
N ASP A 348 23.91 -0.75 -6.00
CA ASP A 348 23.63 0.22 -7.05
C ASP A 348 24.54 1.46 -6.94
N LEU A 349 25.86 1.26 -6.93
CA LEU A 349 26.81 2.39 -6.88
C LEU A 349 26.75 3.18 -8.19
N ARG A 350 26.10 4.34 -8.16
CA ARG A 350 25.78 5.19 -9.31
C ARG A 350 25.72 6.66 -8.89
N PRO A 351 25.85 7.63 -9.81
CA PRO A 351 25.81 9.06 -9.45
C PRO A 351 24.54 9.51 -8.72
N TRP A 352 23.39 8.83 -8.92
CA TRP A 352 22.14 9.14 -8.21
C TRP A 352 22.08 8.61 -6.77
N ASN A 353 22.99 7.71 -6.38
CA ASN A 353 23.10 7.18 -5.01
C ASN A 353 24.28 7.79 -4.25
N ILE A 354 24.86 8.87 -4.78
CA ILE A 354 25.94 9.63 -4.16
C ILE A 354 25.47 11.05 -3.90
N LEU A 355 25.54 11.48 -2.65
CA LEU A 355 25.17 12.83 -2.22
C LEU A 355 26.43 13.59 -1.77
N LEU A 356 26.66 14.77 -2.34
CA LEU A 356 27.67 15.70 -1.86
C LEU A 356 27.03 16.61 -0.81
N GLY A 357 27.43 16.44 0.45
CA GLY A 357 26.90 17.19 1.58
C GLY A 357 27.42 18.62 1.64
N ASP A 358 26.65 19.51 2.26
CA ASP A 358 27.06 20.90 2.50
C ASP A 358 28.28 21.01 3.45
N ASP A 359 28.58 19.93 4.17
CA ASP A 359 29.81 19.76 4.96
C ASP A 359 31.05 19.45 4.09
N GLY A 360 30.87 19.38 2.77
CA GLY A 360 31.91 19.07 1.80
C GLY A 360 32.33 17.61 1.80
N LYS A 361 31.51 16.70 2.36
CA LYS A 361 31.75 15.26 2.41
C LYS A 361 30.79 14.50 1.51
N VAL A 362 31.26 13.37 0.97
CA VAL A 362 30.39 12.45 0.23
C VAL A 362 29.66 11.51 1.18
N HIS A 363 28.37 11.31 0.88
CA HIS A 363 27.48 10.38 1.56
C HIS A 363 26.93 9.37 0.53
N VAL A 364 27.13 8.08 0.80
CA VAL A 364 26.49 7.00 0.02
C VAL A 364 25.07 6.84 0.57
N ILE A 365 24.08 7.04 -0.30
CA ILE A 365 22.66 6.94 0.03
C ILE A 365 22.04 5.69 -0.60
N ASP A 366 20.72 5.55 -0.51
CA ASP A 366 19.99 4.37 -0.98
C ASP A 366 20.36 3.05 -0.27
N TYR A 367 20.22 3.08 1.06
CA TYR A 367 20.58 1.96 1.92
C TYR A 367 19.80 0.66 1.62
N GLY A 368 18.66 0.73 0.93
CA GLY A 368 17.90 -0.45 0.50
C GLY A 368 18.67 -1.34 -0.49
N SER A 369 19.64 -0.75 -1.19
CA SER A 369 20.56 -1.43 -2.12
C SER A 369 21.78 -2.06 -1.41
N ILE A 370 21.96 -1.82 -0.11
CA ILE A 370 23.05 -2.41 0.68
C ILE A 370 22.64 -3.78 1.19
N SER A 371 23.48 -4.79 0.93
CA SER A 371 23.21 -6.14 1.42
C SER A 371 24.49 -6.95 1.71
N THR A 372 24.33 -8.09 2.38
CA THR A 372 25.43 -9.06 2.60
C THR A 372 25.76 -9.88 1.35
N ARG A 373 24.92 -9.79 0.31
CA ARG A 373 25.10 -10.43 -0.98
C ARG A 373 25.39 -9.38 -2.05
N ILE A 374 26.14 -9.81 -3.05
CA ILE A 374 26.46 -8.97 -4.20
C ILE A 374 25.51 -9.35 -5.31
N SER A 375 24.70 -8.39 -5.73
CA SER A 375 23.75 -8.51 -6.84
C SER A 375 24.10 -7.59 -8.01
N ASP A 376 24.88 -6.51 -7.79
CA ASP A 376 25.35 -5.67 -8.89
C ASP A 376 26.50 -6.34 -9.65
N GLY A 377 26.21 -6.93 -10.80
CA GLY A 377 27.19 -7.75 -11.51
C GLY A 377 27.52 -9.07 -10.79
N ASP A 378 26.65 -9.50 -9.87
CA ASP A 378 26.54 -10.84 -9.27
C ASP A 378 27.68 -11.33 -8.38
N ASP A 379 28.84 -10.68 -8.44
CA ASP A 379 29.98 -10.89 -7.57
C ASP A 379 30.78 -9.60 -7.33
N LEU A 380 31.79 -9.69 -6.45
CA LEU A 380 32.63 -8.55 -6.06
C LEU A 380 33.33 -7.92 -7.25
N TYR A 381 33.71 -8.72 -8.24
CA TYR A 381 34.37 -8.22 -9.43
C TYR A 381 33.40 -7.38 -10.30
N GLY A 382 32.17 -7.87 -10.50
CA GLY A 382 31.11 -7.13 -11.18
C GLY A 382 30.79 -5.81 -10.50
N GLN A 383 30.84 -5.78 -9.16
CA GLN A 383 30.67 -4.56 -8.39
C GLN A 383 31.87 -3.60 -8.55
N ILE A 384 33.10 -4.10 -8.55
CA ILE A 384 34.32 -3.31 -8.80
C ILE A 384 34.31 -2.71 -10.21
N LEU A 385 33.85 -3.45 -11.23
CA LEU A 385 33.65 -2.89 -12.57
C LEU A 385 32.61 -1.75 -12.57
N SER A 386 31.55 -1.89 -11.78
CA SER A 386 30.53 -0.85 -11.63
C SER A 386 31.11 0.41 -11.00
N PHE A 387 31.93 0.22 -9.98
CA PHE A 387 32.67 1.29 -9.34
C PHE A 387 33.60 1.99 -10.34
N PHE A 388 34.39 1.24 -11.13
CA PHE A 388 35.23 1.84 -12.15
C PHE A 388 34.46 2.58 -13.24
N ALA A 389 33.27 2.09 -13.61
CA ALA A 389 32.37 2.83 -14.49
C ALA A 389 31.92 4.16 -13.86
N LEU A 390 31.55 4.15 -12.58
CA LEU A 390 31.23 5.36 -11.81
C LEU A 390 32.42 6.33 -11.79
N ILE A 391 33.65 5.84 -11.53
CA ILE A 391 34.85 6.69 -11.56
C ILE A 391 35.04 7.35 -12.91
N LYS A 392 34.80 6.63 -14.01
CA LYS A 392 34.86 7.23 -15.36
C LYS A 392 33.80 8.30 -15.57
N GLU A 393 32.58 8.12 -15.07
CA GLU A 393 31.51 9.14 -15.18
C GLU A 393 31.88 10.41 -14.42
N ILE A 394 32.41 10.25 -13.21
CA ILE A 394 32.92 11.35 -12.36
C ILE A 394 34.10 12.03 -13.06
N ALA A 395 35.10 11.27 -13.50
CA ALA A 395 36.31 11.85 -14.07
C ALA A 395 36.10 12.57 -15.41
N HIS A 396 35.10 12.17 -16.19
CA HIS A 396 34.74 12.81 -17.46
C HIS A 396 33.64 13.88 -17.33
N HIS A 397 33.09 14.07 -16.13
CA HIS A 397 31.97 15.01 -15.89
C HIS A 397 30.78 14.73 -16.83
N SER A 398 30.50 13.45 -17.10
CA SER A 398 29.47 13.04 -18.04
C SER A 398 28.81 11.73 -17.61
N ILE A 399 27.49 11.66 -17.73
CA ILE A 399 26.71 10.45 -17.45
C ILE A 399 26.61 9.61 -18.72
N ARG A 400 26.77 8.28 -18.61
CA ARG A 400 26.54 7.37 -19.74
C ARG A 400 25.08 7.39 -20.19
N GLU A 401 24.83 7.24 -21.49
CA GLU A 401 23.46 7.15 -22.00
C GLU A 401 22.72 5.94 -21.41
N GLN A 402 21.49 6.17 -20.95
CA GLN A 402 20.63 5.13 -20.37
C GLN A 402 20.39 4.00 -21.38
N GLY A 403 20.57 2.75 -20.95
CA GLY A 403 20.43 1.57 -21.82
C GLY A 403 21.73 1.12 -22.50
N SER A 404 22.82 1.87 -22.35
CA SER A 404 24.15 1.38 -22.72
C SER A 404 24.49 0.15 -21.89
N GLN A 405 24.79 -0.98 -22.53
CA GLN A 405 25.22 -2.18 -21.82
C GLN A 405 26.48 -1.86 -21.01
N ARG A 406 26.56 -2.40 -19.78
CA ARG A 406 27.78 -2.34 -18.98
C ARG A 406 28.94 -2.84 -19.84
N PRO A 407 30.05 -2.10 -19.94
CA PRO A 407 31.21 -2.59 -20.67
C PRO A 407 31.67 -3.91 -20.04
N GLN A 408 31.80 -4.96 -20.85
CA GLN A 408 32.19 -6.30 -20.38
C GLN A 408 33.59 -6.30 -19.76
N PHE A 409 34.43 -5.34 -20.15
CA PHE A 409 35.79 -5.17 -19.69
C PHE A 409 36.09 -3.68 -19.52
N ILE A 410 36.96 -3.36 -18.56
CA ILE A 410 37.47 -2.00 -18.37
C ILE A 410 38.97 -2.04 -18.61
N SER A 411 39.43 -1.20 -19.54
CA SER A 411 40.86 -1.04 -19.81
C SER A 411 41.45 -0.02 -18.83
N PRO A 412 42.61 -0.29 -18.21
CA PRO A 412 43.29 0.66 -17.34
C PRO A 412 43.76 1.91 -18.10
N HIS A 413 43.85 1.86 -19.44
CA HIS A 413 44.27 2.97 -20.28
C HIS A 413 43.16 3.98 -20.58
N ASP A 414 41.90 3.65 -20.26
CA ASP A 414 40.74 4.52 -20.53
C ASP A 414 40.53 5.58 -19.44
N PHE A 415 41.34 5.58 -18.39
CA PHE A 415 41.21 6.52 -17.28
C PHE A 415 41.99 7.82 -17.57
N PRO A 416 41.50 8.98 -17.12
CA PRO A 416 42.21 10.25 -17.22
C PRO A 416 43.60 10.20 -16.57
N GLU A 417 44.51 11.05 -17.06
CA GLU A 417 45.94 11.03 -16.69
C GLU A 417 46.18 11.00 -15.18
N LYS A 418 45.43 11.81 -14.42
CA LYS A 418 45.51 11.89 -12.96
C LYS A 418 45.26 10.57 -12.23
N TYR A 419 44.44 9.68 -12.79
CA TYR A 419 44.14 8.38 -12.19
C TYR A 419 45.06 7.26 -12.72
N LYS A 420 45.86 7.50 -13.75
CA LYS A 420 46.65 6.43 -14.38
C LYS A 420 47.63 5.75 -13.41
N ASN A 421 48.31 6.54 -12.56
CA ASN A 421 49.23 5.97 -11.58
C ASN A 421 48.50 5.04 -10.59
N TRP A 422 47.37 5.49 -10.05
CA TRP A 422 46.53 4.69 -9.15
C TRP A 422 46.02 3.42 -9.84
N ILE A 423 45.44 3.56 -11.04
CA ILE A 423 44.88 2.43 -11.79
C ILE A 423 45.98 1.42 -12.16
N ALA A 424 47.19 1.88 -12.48
CA ALA A 424 48.33 1.00 -12.71
C ALA A 424 48.65 0.15 -11.49
N LYS A 425 48.68 0.74 -10.29
CA LYS A 425 48.89 -0.02 -9.04
C LYS A 425 47.84 -1.07 -8.79
N VAL A 426 46.56 -0.75 -9.04
CA VAL A 426 45.48 -1.72 -8.90
C VAL A 426 45.64 -2.89 -9.86
N TRP A 427 46.07 -2.62 -11.11
CA TRP A 427 46.31 -3.67 -12.10
C TRP A 427 47.62 -4.44 -11.89
N LEU A 428 48.54 -3.94 -11.07
CA LEU A 428 49.71 -4.71 -10.61
C LEU A 428 49.35 -5.70 -9.48
N LEU A 429 48.19 -5.53 -8.83
CA LEU A 429 47.68 -6.51 -7.88
C LEU A 429 47.10 -7.72 -8.61
N PRO A 430 47.38 -8.95 -8.15
CA PRO A 430 46.69 -10.14 -8.64
C PRO A 430 45.17 -9.99 -8.51
N SER A 431 44.43 -10.48 -9.50
CA SER A 431 42.97 -10.33 -9.59
C SER A 431 42.20 -10.83 -8.36
N HIS A 432 42.68 -11.91 -7.72
CA HIS A 432 42.10 -12.47 -6.50
C HIS A 432 42.30 -11.60 -5.25
N GLN A 433 43.14 -10.57 -5.32
CA GLN A 433 43.36 -9.59 -4.25
C GLN A 433 42.55 -8.32 -4.44
N TRP A 434 41.72 -8.24 -5.47
CA TRP A 434 40.88 -7.08 -5.70
C TRP A 434 39.76 -7.01 -4.66
N SER A 435 39.86 -6.00 -3.80
CA SER A 435 38.87 -5.62 -2.79
C SER A 435 38.84 -4.10 -2.68
N PHE A 436 37.74 -3.53 -2.19
CA PHE A 436 37.66 -2.08 -2.01
C PHE A 436 38.75 -1.57 -1.06
N LYS A 437 39.06 -2.34 -0.01
CA LYS A 437 40.18 -2.06 0.90
C LYS A 437 41.53 -1.94 0.18
N ASN A 438 41.87 -2.89 -0.68
CA ASN A 438 43.15 -2.88 -1.39
C ASN A 438 43.19 -1.81 -2.48
N ILE A 439 42.05 -1.56 -3.15
CA ILE A 439 41.91 -0.48 -4.12
C ILE A 439 42.08 0.89 -3.45
N TYR A 440 41.52 1.07 -2.25
CA TYR A 440 41.66 2.30 -1.48
C TYR A 440 43.09 2.49 -0.96
N ALA A 441 43.74 1.41 -0.48
CA ALA A 441 45.15 1.47 -0.10
C ALA A 441 46.06 1.88 -1.27
N ALA A 442 45.79 1.38 -2.48
CA ALA A 442 46.50 1.78 -3.70
C ALA A 442 46.23 3.24 -4.10
N PHE A 443 45.05 3.79 -3.77
CA PHE A 443 44.70 5.19 -4.03
C PHE A 443 45.47 6.14 -3.11
N LEU A 444 45.61 5.79 -1.83
CA LEU A 444 46.33 6.60 -0.83
C LEU A 444 47.85 6.55 -0.97
N ASP A 445 48.38 5.57 -1.70
CA ASP A 445 49.80 5.45 -1.94
C ASP A 445 50.26 6.46 -3.01
N GLU A 446 51.06 7.44 -2.60
CA GLU A 446 51.60 8.49 -3.47
C GLU A 446 52.80 8.05 -4.31
N SER A 447 53.32 6.83 -4.13
CA SER A 447 54.48 6.35 -4.91
C SER A 447 54.18 6.24 -6.40
N GLU A 448 55.19 6.30 -7.27
CA GLU A 448 54.99 6.02 -8.70
C GLU A 448 54.98 4.52 -8.96
N ALA A 449 54.04 4.07 -9.81
CA ALA A 449 54.09 2.75 -10.41
C ALA A 449 55.29 2.71 -11.37
N ASN A 450 56.42 2.22 -10.88
CA ASN A 450 57.68 2.12 -11.63
C ASN A 450 57.68 1.01 -12.71
N GLU A 451 56.57 0.29 -12.87
CA GLU A 451 56.43 -0.84 -13.78
C GLU A 451 55.26 -0.60 -14.74
N ASP A 452 55.50 -0.80 -16.04
CA ASP A 452 54.44 -0.85 -17.05
C ASP A 452 53.47 -1.98 -16.70
N ILE A 453 52.16 -1.72 -16.80
CA ILE A 453 51.13 -2.73 -16.57
C ILE A 453 51.39 -3.92 -17.50
N PRO A 454 51.72 -5.11 -16.97
CA PRO A 454 52.01 -6.26 -17.81
C PRO A 454 50.77 -6.64 -18.62
N VAL A 455 50.95 -6.96 -19.90
CA VAL A 455 49.85 -7.48 -20.74
C VAL A 455 49.22 -8.73 -20.09
N SER A 456 50.00 -9.52 -19.37
CA SER A 456 49.52 -10.66 -18.58
C SER A 456 48.55 -10.26 -17.48
N ALA A 457 48.75 -9.12 -16.82
CA ALA A 457 47.84 -8.63 -15.78
C ALA A 457 46.51 -8.14 -16.36
N ILE A 458 46.55 -7.49 -17.53
CA ILE A 458 45.34 -7.10 -18.28
C ILE A 458 44.57 -8.36 -18.70
N LEU A 459 45.26 -9.35 -19.25
CA LEU A 459 44.66 -10.62 -19.65
C LEU A 459 44.13 -11.41 -18.45
N GLU A 460 44.83 -11.44 -17.32
CA GLU A 460 44.38 -12.08 -16.09
C GLU A 460 43.09 -11.43 -15.59
N SER A 461 43.04 -10.10 -15.54
CA SER A 461 41.81 -9.37 -15.18
C SER A 461 40.66 -9.75 -16.11
N TYR A 462 40.89 -9.76 -17.44
CA TYR A 462 39.87 -10.11 -18.43
C TYR A 462 39.41 -11.57 -18.35
N MET A 463 40.34 -12.49 -18.11
CA MET A 463 40.02 -13.91 -17.91
C MET A 463 39.22 -14.11 -16.63
N SER A 464 39.57 -13.39 -15.56
CA SER A 464 38.78 -13.38 -14.32
C SER A 464 37.37 -12.82 -14.57
N SER A 465 37.23 -11.73 -15.34
CA SER A 465 35.91 -11.19 -15.73
C SER A 465 35.09 -12.22 -16.48
N ALA A 466 35.70 -12.89 -17.47
CA ALA A 466 35.02 -13.86 -18.32
C ALA A 466 34.60 -15.11 -17.53
N LEU A 467 35.47 -15.62 -16.65
CA LEU A 467 35.18 -16.76 -15.78
C LEU A 467 34.03 -16.46 -14.82
N ASN A 468 34.05 -15.29 -14.20
CA ASN A 468 32.99 -14.84 -13.31
C ASN A 468 31.66 -14.67 -14.04
N HIS A 469 31.67 -14.03 -15.23
CA HIS A 469 30.48 -13.91 -16.07
C HIS A 469 29.91 -15.27 -16.49
N MET A 470 30.77 -16.22 -16.87
CA MET A 470 30.32 -17.58 -17.21
C MET A 470 29.70 -18.29 -16.01
N ASN A 471 30.34 -18.22 -14.84
CA ASN A 471 29.78 -18.77 -13.59
C ASN A 471 28.43 -18.15 -13.25
N TRP A 472 28.27 -16.84 -13.49
CA TRP A 472 26.98 -16.17 -13.33
C TRP A 472 25.92 -16.69 -14.31
N GLN A 473 26.22 -16.78 -15.61
CA GLN A 473 25.28 -17.32 -16.59
C GLN A 473 24.82 -18.74 -16.21
N ILE A 474 25.76 -19.57 -15.69
CA ILE A 474 25.45 -20.90 -15.17
C ILE A 474 24.46 -20.81 -13.99
N LYS A 475 24.70 -19.93 -13.01
CA LYS A 475 23.74 -19.69 -11.91
C LYS A 475 22.38 -19.21 -12.39
N LEU A 476 22.33 -18.34 -13.40
CA LEU A 476 21.07 -17.84 -13.96
C LEU A 476 20.27 -18.97 -14.61
N ILE A 477 20.95 -19.85 -15.34
CA ILE A 477 20.35 -21.04 -15.93
C ILE A 477 19.87 -21.99 -14.82
N GLN A 478 20.65 -22.21 -13.77
CA GLN A 478 20.26 -23.02 -12.61
C GLN A 478 19.01 -22.46 -11.92
N ASN A 479 19.00 -21.16 -11.60
CA ASN A 479 17.82 -20.51 -11.00
C ASN A 479 16.60 -20.62 -11.91
N ARG A 480 16.76 -20.47 -13.23
CA ARG A 480 15.66 -20.65 -14.20
C ARG A 480 15.12 -22.08 -14.16
N ILE A 481 16.00 -23.07 -14.12
CA ILE A 481 15.62 -24.49 -13.97
C ILE A 481 14.84 -24.69 -12.66
N ASP A 482 15.34 -24.17 -11.53
CA ASP A 482 14.67 -24.29 -10.23
C ASP A 482 13.29 -23.61 -10.21
N THR A 483 13.15 -22.42 -10.84
CA THR A 483 11.85 -21.76 -11.01
C THR A 483 10.90 -22.53 -11.93
N CYS A 484 11.42 -23.19 -12.97
CA CYS A 484 10.60 -24.05 -13.85
C CYS A 484 10.09 -25.27 -13.08
N ASP A 485 10.91 -25.89 -12.25
CA ASP A 485 10.54 -27.06 -11.43
C ASP A 485 9.49 -26.70 -10.37
N THR A 486 9.64 -25.54 -9.70
CA THR A 486 8.65 -25.03 -8.75
C THR A 486 7.33 -24.65 -9.42
N ASN A 487 7.37 -23.95 -10.57
CA ASN A 487 6.16 -23.64 -11.33
C ASN A 487 5.46 -24.89 -11.87
N SER A 488 6.20 -25.91 -12.30
CA SER A 488 5.63 -27.19 -12.71
C SER A 488 4.93 -27.88 -11.54
N SER A 489 5.52 -27.81 -10.33
CA SER A 489 4.93 -28.37 -9.11
C SER A 489 3.64 -27.65 -8.71
N ILE A 490 3.60 -26.31 -8.78
CA ILE A 490 2.40 -25.50 -8.52
C ILE A 490 1.30 -25.83 -9.55
N HIS A 491 1.66 -25.89 -10.84
CA HIS A 491 0.71 -26.21 -11.90
C HIS A 491 0.10 -27.61 -11.75
N ASN A 492 0.92 -28.59 -11.37
CA ASN A 492 0.44 -29.95 -11.07
C ASN A 492 -0.51 -29.94 -9.86
N HIS A 493 -0.22 -29.16 -8.81
CA HIS A 493 -1.10 -29.03 -7.66
C HIS A 493 -2.45 -28.38 -8.02
N GLU A 494 -2.45 -27.32 -8.83
CA GLU A 494 -3.70 -26.70 -9.32
C GLU A 494 -4.52 -27.66 -10.19
N LEU A 495 -3.86 -28.46 -11.03
CA LEU A 495 -4.49 -29.51 -11.82
C LEU A 495 -5.14 -30.56 -10.92
N ASP A 496 -4.45 -31.02 -9.87
CA ASP A 496 -4.98 -31.97 -8.89
C ASP A 496 -6.21 -31.40 -8.16
N VAL A 497 -6.16 -30.14 -7.73
CA VAL A 497 -7.31 -29.47 -7.09
C VAL A 497 -8.51 -29.38 -8.05
N LYS A 498 -8.29 -28.97 -9.30
CA LYS A 498 -9.34 -28.91 -10.33
C LYS A 498 -9.89 -30.29 -10.67
N LEU A 499 -9.05 -31.32 -10.70
CA LEU A 499 -9.46 -32.70 -10.95
C LEU A 499 -10.30 -33.22 -9.79
N SER A 500 -9.88 -32.97 -8.55
CA SER A 500 -10.63 -33.34 -7.34
C SER A 500 -12.01 -32.70 -7.32
N ALA A 501 -12.10 -31.39 -7.57
CA ALA A 501 -13.38 -30.68 -7.62
C ALA A 501 -14.32 -31.22 -8.73
N LYS A 502 -13.77 -31.66 -9.88
CA LYS A 502 -14.56 -32.33 -10.93
C LYS A 502 -15.01 -33.72 -10.51
N ILE A 503 -14.19 -34.48 -9.80
CA ILE A 503 -14.54 -35.80 -9.26
C ILE A 503 -15.68 -35.64 -8.25
N ASP A 504 -15.58 -34.68 -7.32
CA ASP A 504 -16.61 -34.41 -6.32
C ASP A 504 -17.95 -34.03 -6.98
N ASN A 505 -17.93 -33.16 -8.00
CA ASN A 505 -19.14 -32.80 -8.76
C ASN A 505 -19.76 -34.00 -9.50
N LEU A 506 -18.93 -34.91 -10.03
CA LEU A 506 -19.41 -36.14 -10.67
C LEU A 506 -20.02 -37.11 -9.65
N CYS A 507 -19.43 -37.22 -8.46
CA CYS A 507 -19.97 -38.00 -7.35
C CYS A 507 -21.36 -37.48 -6.93
N GLU A 508 -21.51 -36.16 -6.74
CA GLU A 508 -22.82 -35.56 -6.42
C GLU A 508 -23.87 -35.88 -7.49
N LYS A 509 -23.52 -35.76 -8.78
CA LYS A 509 -24.44 -36.12 -9.88
C LYS A 509 -24.81 -37.59 -9.90
N ILE A 510 -23.88 -38.49 -9.56
CA ILE A 510 -24.15 -39.92 -9.45
C ILE A 510 -25.13 -40.17 -8.30
N ASP A 511 -24.95 -39.51 -7.16
CA ASP A 511 -25.84 -39.63 -6.01
C ASP A 511 -27.26 -39.12 -6.32
N ASP A 512 -27.38 -37.97 -6.98
CA ASP A 512 -28.66 -37.43 -7.45
C ASP A 512 -29.37 -38.39 -8.42
N THR A 513 -28.61 -39.01 -9.31
CA THR A 513 -29.12 -39.99 -10.28
C THR A 513 -29.59 -41.25 -9.56
N ASN A 514 -28.81 -41.75 -8.59
CA ASN A 514 -29.16 -42.90 -7.77
C ASN A 514 -30.44 -42.66 -6.96
N ASN A 515 -30.57 -41.47 -6.35
CA ASN A 515 -31.78 -41.06 -5.63
C ASN A 515 -33.00 -40.99 -6.56
N SER A 516 -32.82 -40.48 -7.78
CA SER A 516 -33.86 -40.45 -8.80
C SER A 516 -34.30 -41.85 -9.23
N ILE A 517 -33.35 -42.77 -9.43
CA ILE A 517 -33.62 -44.18 -9.75
C ILE A 517 -34.39 -44.86 -8.60
N ALA A 518 -33.96 -44.65 -7.35
CA ALA A 518 -34.67 -45.18 -6.18
C ALA A 518 -36.13 -44.70 -6.13
N GLY A 519 -36.37 -43.41 -6.36
CA GLY A 519 -37.72 -42.84 -6.44
C GLY A 519 -38.58 -43.41 -7.58
N ILE A 520 -37.97 -43.80 -8.71
CA ILE A 520 -38.68 -44.47 -9.81
C ILE A 520 -39.04 -45.92 -9.44
N ILE A 521 -38.13 -46.64 -8.77
CA ILE A 521 -38.37 -48.00 -8.29
C ILE A 521 -39.57 -48.02 -7.33
N ASP A 522 -39.63 -47.07 -6.38
CA ASP A 522 -40.74 -46.94 -5.44
C ASP A 522 -42.07 -46.66 -6.15
N LYS A 523 -42.08 -45.74 -7.13
CA LYS A 523 -43.28 -45.48 -7.94
C LYS A 523 -43.77 -46.71 -8.71
N ASN A 524 -42.85 -47.46 -9.31
CA ASN A 524 -43.19 -48.72 -10.00
C ASN A 524 -43.74 -49.78 -9.03
N HIS A 525 -43.25 -49.82 -7.79
CA HIS A 525 -43.79 -50.72 -6.77
C HIS A 525 -45.23 -50.36 -6.39
N ILE A 526 -45.51 -49.07 -6.18
CA ILE A 526 -46.85 -48.55 -5.89
C ILE A 526 -47.81 -48.80 -7.07
N GLU A 527 -47.36 -48.54 -8.31
CA GLU A 527 -48.17 -48.80 -9.51
C GLU A 527 -48.56 -50.28 -9.60
N ASN A 528 -47.62 -51.20 -9.37
CA ASN A 528 -47.89 -52.63 -9.37
C ASN A 528 -48.89 -53.05 -8.27
N GLN A 529 -48.79 -52.48 -7.06
CA GLN A 529 -49.78 -52.71 -6.00
C GLN A 529 -51.18 -52.23 -6.40
N LEU A 530 -51.30 -51.00 -6.89
CA LEU A 530 -52.57 -50.44 -7.37
C LEU A 530 -53.16 -51.26 -8.51
N ARG A 531 -52.33 -51.76 -9.43
CA ARG A 531 -52.76 -52.63 -10.54
C ARG A 531 -53.33 -53.95 -10.02
N ASN A 532 -52.69 -54.54 -9.00
CA ASN A 532 -53.17 -55.76 -8.35
C ASN A 532 -54.50 -55.54 -7.62
N GLU A 533 -54.64 -54.43 -6.87
CA GLU A 533 -55.91 -54.07 -6.22
C GLU A 533 -57.03 -53.82 -7.24
N LEU A 534 -56.72 -53.11 -8.33
CA LEU A 534 -57.68 -52.83 -9.40
C LEU A 534 -58.13 -54.13 -10.09
N ASN A 535 -57.22 -55.08 -10.30
CA ASN A 535 -57.55 -56.40 -10.85
C ASN A 535 -58.48 -57.19 -9.90
N LEU A 536 -58.27 -57.11 -8.58
CA LEU A 536 -59.19 -57.70 -7.59
C LEU A 536 -60.58 -57.06 -7.63
N VAL A 537 -60.66 -55.75 -7.82
CA VAL A 537 -61.93 -55.03 -8.00
C VAL A 537 -62.63 -55.46 -9.29
N TYR A 538 -61.91 -55.60 -10.41
CA TYR A 538 -62.48 -56.07 -11.68
C TYR A 538 -62.92 -57.53 -11.65
N ALA A 539 -62.22 -58.39 -10.89
CA ALA A 539 -62.59 -59.78 -10.70
C ALA A 539 -63.78 -59.98 -9.73
N SER A 540 -64.16 -58.93 -8.98
CA SER A 540 -65.27 -59.01 -8.03
C SER A 540 -66.61 -59.17 -8.74
N THR A 541 -67.36 -60.21 -8.35
CA THR A 541 -68.74 -60.44 -8.83
C THR A 541 -69.77 -59.58 -8.10
N SER A 542 -69.35 -58.81 -7.09
CA SER A 542 -70.24 -57.94 -6.31
C SER A 542 -70.60 -56.67 -7.08
N TRP A 543 -71.89 -56.49 -7.36
CA TRP A 543 -72.38 -55.31 -8.07
C TRP A 543 -72.12 -54.01 -7.29
N LYS A 544 -72.15 -54.05 -5.94
CA LYS A 544 -71.88 -52.88 -5.09
C LYS A 544 -70.46 -52.35 -5.25
N ILE A 545 -69.49 -53.23 -5.51
CA ILE A 545 -68.07 -52.88 -5.65
C ILE A 545 -67.74 -52.43 -7.08
N THR A 546 -68.35 -53.04 -8.10
CA THR A 546 -68.07 -52.74 -9.51
C THR A 546 -68.87 -51.58 -10.10
N TYR A 547 -70.01 -51.21 -9.49
CA TYR A 547 -70.89 -50.15 -9.98
C TYR A 547 -70.25 -48.75 -10.03
N PRO A 548 -69.53 -48.27 -8.98
CA PRO A 548 -68.87 -46.96 -9.02
C PRO A 548 -67.83 -46.85 -10.14
N VAL A 549 -67.03 -47.91 -10.33
CA VAL A 549 -65.99 -47.99 -11.38
C VAL A 549 -66.59 -47.95 -12.79
N ARG A 550 -67.74 -48.61 -13.01
CA ARG A 550 -68.47 -48.55 -14.28
C ARG A 550 -69.02 -47.16 -14.59
N LEU A 551 -69.48 -46.43 -13.57
CA LEU A 551 -69.93 -45.03 -13.69
C LEU A 551 -68.76 -44.11 -14.06
N LEU A 552 -67.62 -44.25 -13.37
CA LEU A 552 -66.39 -43.53 -13.64
C LEU A 552 -65.85 -43.80 -15.06
N SER A 553 -65.81 -45.07 -15.48
CA SER A 553 -65.40 -45.42 -16.84
C SER A 553 -66.30 -44.80 -17.93
N LYS A 554 -67.62 -44.75 -17.68
CA LYS A 554 -68.56 -44.04 -18.56
C LYS A 554 -68.30 -42.53 -18.59
N LEU A 555 -68.03 -41.90 -17.46
CA LEU A 555 -67.69 -40.48 -17.34
C LEU A 555 -66.39 -40.13 -18.08
N VAL A 556 -65.33 -40.93 -17.88
CA VAL A 556 -64.03 -40.75 -18.56
C VAL A 556 -64.15 -40.91 -20.07
N ARG A 557 -64.90 -41.93 -20.55
CA ARG A 557 -65.19 -42.06 -22.00
C ARG A 557 -65.97 -40.87 -22.56
N LYS A 558 -66.79 -40.21 -21.74
CA LYS A 558 -67.52 -39.00 -22.12
C LYS A 558 -66.57 -37.79 -22.18
N LEU A 559 -65.65 -37.65 -21.23
CA LEU A 559 -64.65 -36.57 -21.18
C LEU A 559 -63.60 -36.67 -22.30
N LEU A 560 -63.12 -37.88 -22.62
CA LEU A 560 -62.15 -38.09 -23.72
C LEU A 560 -62.77 -37.90 -25.11
N ARG A 561 -64.10 -38.00 -25.25
CA ARG A 561 -64.81 -37.67 -26.51
C ARG A 561 -64.94 -36.16 -26.77
N PHE A 562 -64.61 -35.30 -25.80
CA PHE A 562 -64.67 -33.84 -25.92
C PHE A 562 -63.30 -33.16 -26.11
N ARG A 563 -62.22 -33.94 -26.26
CA ARG A 563 -60.86 -33.46 -26.59
C ARG A 563 -60.30 -34.22 -27.79
N GLY A 564 -60.99 -34.09 -28.93
CA GLY A 564 -60.45 -34.40 -30.25
C GLY A 564 -60.12 -33.10 -30.95
#